data_AF-A0A257QQ92-F1
#
_entry.id   AF-A0A257QQ92-F1
#
_cell.length_a   1.000
_cell.length_b   1.000
_cell.length_c   1.000
_cell.angle_alpha   90.00
_cell.angle_beta   90.00
_cell.angle_gamma   90.00
#
_symmetry.space_group_name_H-M   'P 1'
#
loop_
_entity.id
_entity.type
_entity.pdbx_description
1 polymer ?
#
loop_
_entity_poly.entity_id
_entity_poly.type
_entity_poly.pdbx_seq_one_letter_code
_entity_poly.pdbx_strand_id
1 'polypeptide(L)'
;MPPSSIAHFESGSRKPSFDTLRRLANSLEVTTDFLLGRVNDPGLAEAGDPLFRDVGKLTGGDRELAKDFLKMLAERNQAKQKDKEP
;
A
#
# COMPACT_ATOMS: atom_id res chain seq x y z
N MET A 1 7.07 -25.97 -3.69
CA MET A 1 8.04 -25.22 -4.51
C MET A 1 9.43 -25.72 -4.15
N PRO A 2 10.31 -26.08 -5.11
CA PRO A 2 11.60 -26.65 -4.78
C PRO A 2 12.57 -25.58 -4.24
N PRO A 3 13.48 -25.90 -3.29
CA PRO A 3 14.43 -24.95 -2.73
C PRO A 3 15.30 -24.23 -3.77
N SER A 4 15.65 -24.93 -4.86
CA SER A 4 16.39 -24.34 -5.98
C SER A 4 15.67 -23.17 -6.63
N SER A 5 14.33 -23.17 -6.68
CA SER A 5 13.58 -22.03 -7.21
C SER A 5 13.72 -20.79 -6.35
N ILE A 6 13.80 -20.94 -5.03
CA ILE A 6 14.01 -19.82 -4.09
C ILE A 6 15.39 -19.20 -4.33
N ALA A 7 16.44 -20.03 -4.41
CA ALA A 7 17.80 -19.55 -4.70
C ALA A 7 17.88 -18.76 -6.03
N HIS A 8 17.11 -19.15 -7.05
CA HIS A 8 17.03 -18.40 -8.30
C HIS A 8 16.30 -17.05 -8.15
N PHE A 9 15.31 -16.96 -7.26
CA PHE A 9 14.64 -15.70 -6.97
C PHE A 9 15.53 -14.75 -6.17
N GLU A 10 16.21 -15.26 -5.13
CA GLU A 10 17.12 -14.47 -4.27
C GLU A 10 18.34 -13.95 -5.04
N SER A 11 18.87 -14.74 -5.98
CA SER A 11 19.96 -14.30 -6.88
C SER A 11 19.49 -13.40 -8.03
N GLY A 12 18.18 -13.21 -8.20
CA GLY A 12 17.60 -12.44 -9.31
C GLY A 12 17.71 -13.10 -10.69
N SER A 13 18.24 -14.32 -10.78
CA SER A 13 18.38 -15.07 -12.04
C SER A 13 17.04 -15.49 -12.64
N ARG A 14 15.98 -15.52 -11.83
CA ARG A 14 14.61 -15.79 -12.27
C ARG A 14 13.62 -14.90 -11.53
N LYS A 15 12.59 -14.42 -12.22
CA LYS A 15 11.47 -13.72 -11.57
C LYS A 15 10.38 -14.70 -11.14
N PRO A 16 9.81 -14.57 -9.93
CA PRO A 16 8.66 -15.36 -9.52
C PRO A 16 7.44 -15.02 -10.39
N SER A 17 6.56 -16.00 -10.60
CA SER A 17 5.23 -15.72 -11.16
C SER A 17 4.39 -14.91 -10.15
N PHE A 18 3.30 -14.29 -10.61
CA PHE A 18 2.41 -13.55 -9.71
C PHE A 18 1.84 -14.43 -8.58
N ASP A 19 1.39 -15.65 -8.90
CA ASP A 19 0.89 -16.61 -7.89
C ASP A 19 2.00 -16.99 -6.90
N THR A 20 3.21 -17.21 -7.40
CA THR A 20 4.39 -17.49 -6.57
C THR A 20 4.71 -16.33 -5.63
N LEU A 21 4.75 -15.10 -6.14
CA LEU A 21 5.03 -13.91 -5.36
C LEU A 21 3.98 -13.70 -4.26
N ARG A 22 2.69 -13.89 -4.58
CA ARG A 22 1.60 -13.83 -3.60
C ARG A 22 1.73 -14.91 -2.52
N ARG A 23 2.04 -16.15 -2.89
CA ARG A 23 2.25 -17.23 -1.91
C ARG A 23 3.42 -16.95 -0.97
N LEU A 24 4.52 -16.41 -1.51
CA LEU A 24 5.67 -16.01 -0.71
C LEU A 24 5.31 -14.89 0.27
N ALA A 25 4.64 -13.84 -0.19
CA ALA A 25 4.16 -12.75 0.64
C ALA A 25 3.30 -13.27 1.82
N ASN A 26 2.30 -14.12 1.53
CA ASN A 26 1.45 -14.72 2.55
C ASN A 26 2.23 -15.63 3.52
N SER A 27 3.17 -16.43 3.03
CA SER A 27 3.90 -17.39 3.87
C SER A 27 4.92 -16.72 4.79
N LEU A 28 5.44 -15.56 4.38
CA LEU A 28 6.38 -14.76 5.15
C LEU A 28 5.69 -13.68 5.98
N GLU A 29 4.35 -13.58 5.89
CA GLU A 29 3.54 -12.53 6.53
C GLU A 29 4.02 -11.10 6.17
N VAL A 30 4.42 -10.90 4.92
CA VAL A 30 4.88 -9.61 4.39
C VAL A 30 4.04 -9.19 3.19
N THR A 31 4.17 -7.93 2.78
CA THR A 31 3.54 -7.44 1.55
C THR A 31 4.33 -7.79 0.31
N THR A 32 3.64 -7.79 -0.83
CA THR A 32 4.32 -7.94 -2.12
C THR A 32 5.23 -6.75 -2.44
N ASP A 33 4.86 -5.55 -1.98
CA ASP A 33 5.69 -4.36 -2.13
C ASP A 33 7.04 -4.47 -1.41
N PHE A 34 7.06 -5.05 -0.22
CA PHE A 34 8.31 -5.34 0.48
C PHE A 34 9.19 -6.31 -0.32
N LEU A 35 8.61 -7.41 -0.83
CA LEU A 35 9.35 -8.38 -1.65
C LEU A 35 9.88 -7.79 -2.96
N LEU A 36 9.21 -6.77 -3.51
CA LEU A 36 9.61 -6.07 -4.71
C LEU A 36 10.55 -4.89 -4.46
N GLY A 37 10.92 -4.63 -3.20
CA GLY A 37 11.79 -3.51 -2.81
C GLY A 37 11.16 -2.13 -2.98
N ARG A 38 9.82 -2.07 -3.04
CA ARG A 38 9.04 -0.82 -3.13
C ARG A 38 8.98 -0.11 -1.78
N VAL A 39 9.10 -0.86 -0.69
CA VAL A 39 9.15 -0.35 0.69
C VAL A 39 10.17 -1.14 1.52
N ASN A 40 10.65 -0.54 2.62
CA ASN A 40 11.57 -1.19 3.55
C ASN A 40 10.87 -1.84 4.76
N ASP A 41 9.57 -1.57 4.95
CA ASP A 41 8.77 -2.14 6.04
C ASP A 41 7.96 -3.35 5.51
N PRO A 42 8.15 -4.56 6.08
CA PRO A 42 7.48 -5.77 5.63
C PRO A 42 5.95 -5.73 5.64
N GLY A 43 5.35 -4.89 6.49
CA GLY A 43 3.89 -4.76 6.61
C GLY A 43 3.28 -3.66 5.73
N LEU A 44 4.10 -2.85 5.05
CA LEU A 44 3.61 -1.77 4.20
C LEU A 44 3.36 -2.26 2.78
N ALA A 45 2.17 -2.06 2.24
CA ALA A 45 2.02 -2.00 0.79
C ALA A 45 2.41 -0.58 0.35
N GLU A 46 3.03 -0.40 -0.83
CA GLU A 46 3.30 0.92 -1.41
C GLU A 46 2.00 1.53 -1.96
N ALA A 47 0.97 1.60 -1.11
CA ALA A 47 -0.08 2.60 -1.17
C ALA A 47 0.27 3.64 -0.08
N GLY A 48 1.42 4.29 -0.29
CA GLY A 48 2.12 5.10 0.70
C GLY A 48 1.52 6.49 0.93
N ASP A 49 0.24 6.57 1.29
CA ASP A 49 -0.24 7.73 2.05
C ASP A 49 -0.28 7.33 3.53
N PRO A 50 0.46 8.03 4.43
CA PRO A 50 0.32 7.86 5.87
C PRO A 50 -1.14 7.87 6.33
N LEU A 51 -2.01 8.59 5.62
CA LEU A 51 -3.44 8.61 5.84
C LEU A 51 -4.08 7.22 5.70
N PHE A 52 -3.76 6.45 4.66
CA PHE A 52 -4.33 5.11 4.45
C PHE A 52 -3.83 4.07 5.45
N ARG A 53 -2.64 4.26 6.01
CA ARG A 53 -2.06 3.36 7.03
C ARG A 53 -2.92 3.29 8.29
N ASP A 54 -3.36 4.43 8.78
CA ASP A 54 -4.07 4.52 10.06
C ASP A 54 -5.60 4.46 9.89
N VAL A 55 -6.12 4.64 8.68
CA VAL A 55 -7.56 4.44 8.37
C VAL A 55 -8.07 3.07 8.80
N GLY A 56 -7.24 2.01 8.70
CA GLY A 56 -7.61 0.67 9.16
C GLY A 56 -7.77 0.54 10.68
N LYS A 57 -7.22 1.48 11.46
CA LYS A 57 -7.32 1.51 12.93
C LYS A 57 -8.54 2.29 13.43
N LEU A 58 -9.22 3.01 12.55
CA LEU A 58 -10.43 3.77 12.90
C LEU A 58 -11.60 2.82 13.11
N THR A 59 -12.35 3.03 14.19
CA THR A 59 -13.50 2.18 14.53
C THR A 59 -14.72 3.03 14.85
N GLY A 60 -15.91 2.43 14.70
CA GLY A 60 -17.17 3.09 15.04
C GLY A 60 -17.34 4.46 14.38
N GLY A 61 -17.69 5.47 15.17
CA GLY A 61 -17.95 6.84 14.71
C GLY A 61 -16.72 7.57 14.16
N ASP A 62 -15.49 7.19 14.56
CA ASP A 62 -14.27 7.87 14.14
C ASP A 62 -14.03 7.76 12.63
N ARG A 63 -14.53 6.67 12.02
CA ARG A 63 -14.43 6.45 10.57
C ARG A 63 -15.31 7.41 9.78
N GLU A 64 -16.53 7.68 10.25
CA GLU A 64 -17.42 8.65 9.60
C GLU A 64 -16.89 10.08 9.78
N LEU A 65 -16.36 10.41 10.97
CA LEU A 65 -15.74 11.71 11.21
C LEU A 65 -14.55 11.96 10.27
N ALA A 66 -13.67 10.97 10.11
CA ALA A 66 -12.52 11.08 9.20
C ALA A 66 -12.96 11.28 7.74
N LYS A 67 -14.01 10.58 7.31
CA LYS A 67 -14.59 10.72 5.95
C LYS A 67 -15.15 12.11 5.71
N ASP A 68 -15.91 12.66 6.65
CA ASP A 68 -16.47 14.01 6.53
C ASP A 68 -15.37 15.08 6.47
N PHE A 69 -14.32 14.90 7.28
CA PHE A 69 -13.17 15.82 7.27
C PHE A 69 -12.42 15.80 5.94
N LEU A 70 -12.16 14.60 5.38
CA LEU A 70 -11.52 14.45 4.07
C LEU A 70 -12.35 15.10 2.96
N LYS A 71 -13.67 14.94 3.00
CA LYS A 71 -14.59 15.56 2.04
C LYS A 71 -14.50 17.08 2.07
N MET A 72 -14.52 17.68 3.27
CA MET A 72 -14.38 19.12 3.44
C MET A 72 -13.03 19.65 2.90
N LEU A 73 -11.92 18.95 3.14
CA LEU A 73 -10.61 19.33 2.61
C LEU A 73 -10.56 19.28 1.07
N ALA A 74 -11.18 18.27 0.46
CA ALA A 74 -11.26 18.14 -0.99
C ALA A 74 -12.06 19.30 -1.62
N GLU A 75 -13.22 19.64 -1.05
CA GLU A 75 -14.07 20.76 -1.49
C GLU A 75 -13.32 22.10 -1.38
N ARG A 76 -12.60 22.34 -0.28
CA ARG A 76 -11.79 23.55 -0.08
C ARG A 76 -10.69 23.70 -1.14
N ASN A 77 -10.07 22.59 -1.55
CA ASN A 77 -9.04 22.64 -2.59
C ASN A 77 -9.64 23.00 -3.97
N GLN A 78 -10.81 22.45 -4.29
CA GLN A 78 -11.54 22.78 -5.52
C GLN A 78 -11.98 24.25 -5.56
N ALA A 79 -12.48 24.79 -4.45
CA ALA A 79 -12.85 26.21 -4.35
C ALA A 79 -11.64 27.13 -4.62
N LYS A 80 -10.49 26.83 -4.00
CA LYS A 80 -9.24 27.58 -4.22
C LYS A 80 -8.67 27.48 -5.64
N GLN A 81 -8.99 26.44 -6.39
CA GLN A 81 -8.56 26.31 -7.79
C GLN A 81 -9.46 27.14 -8.72
N LYS A 82 -10.77 27.19 -8.45
CA LYS A 82 -11.72 28.04 -9.21
C LYS A 82 -11.42 29.53 -9.07
N ASP A 83 -10.95 29.98 -7.90
CA ASP A 83 -10.53 31.37 -7.69
C ASP A 83 -9.20 31.75 -8.40
N LYS A 84 -8.49 30.76 -8.98
CA LYS A 84 -7.18 30.94 -9.63
C LYS A 84 -7.19 30.83 -11.15
N GLU A 85 -8.30 30.41 -11.78
CA GLU A 85 -8.46 30.48 -13.24
C GLU A 85 -9.19 31.78 -13.62
N PRO A 86 -8.60 32.64 -14.48
CA PRO A 86 -9.23 33.87 -14.98
C PRO A 86 -10.33 33.60 -16.02
#